data_AF-A0A972CFQ2-F1
#
_entry.id   AF-A0A972CFQ2-F1
#
_cell.length_a   1.000
_cell.length_b   1.000
_cell.length_c   1.000
_cell.angle_alpha   90.00
_cell.angle_beta   90.00
_cell.angle_gamma   90.00
#
_symmetry.space_group_name_H-M   'P 1'
#
loop_
_entity.id
_entity.type
_entity.pdbx_description
1 polymer ?
#
loop_
_entity_poly.entity_id
_entity_poly.type
_entity_poly.pdbx_seq_one_letter_code
_entity_poly.pdbx_strand_id
1 'polypeptide(L)'
;MYKIAILCPYKKLADYANLIGKKLENIHIQTFIGYFDEGVKLAKEAESKGYDAIIARGITYNRIKEQVNIPVVNAQESVHDLIRALYKVRGCGYKVNLFLYENNLILVDQNFNELLNDIFDINLTVTKYGCPKDLELYTKKLSKDFDAFIGGAYVEELSKEIGIKSILWET
;
A
#
# COMPACT_ATOMS: atom_id res chain seq x y z
N MET A 1 -7.72 27.59 -9.14
CA MET A 1 -8.20 26.22 -8.86
C MET A 1 -7.00 25.30 -9.00
N TYR A 2 -6.59 24.63 -7.93
CA TYR A 2 -5.44 23.72 -7.93
C TYR A 2 -5.83 22.37 -8.53
N LYS A 3 -4.93 21.73 -9.27
CA LYS A 3 -5.13 20.45 -9.94
C LYS A 3 -4.22 19.39 -9.31
N ILE A 4 -4.82 18.41 -8.65
CA ILE A 4 -4.09 17.37 -7.90
C ILE A 4 -4.30 16.02 -8.58
N ALA A 5 -3.20 15.35 -8.91
CA ALA A 5 -3.21 13.98 -9.42
C ALA A 5 -3.07 13.02 -8.24
N ILE A 6 -3.94 12.02 -8.14
CA ILE A 6 -3.82 10.97 -7.12
C ILE A 6 -3.58 9.64 -7.82
N LEU A 7 -2.41 9.05 -7.59
CA LEU A 7 -2.06 7.73 -8.12
C LEU A 7 -2.50 6.66 -7.12
N CYS A 8 -3.59 5.99 -7.45
CA CYS A 8 -4.21 4.96 -6.64
C CYS A 8 -3.77 3.57 -7.11
N PRO A 9 -3.43 2.65 -6.19
CA PRO A 9 -3.03 1.31 -6.60
C PRO A 9 -4.23 0.39 -6.91
N TYR A 10 -5.46 0.79 -6.58
CA TYR A 10 -6.69 0.04 -6.87
C TYR A 10 -7.90 0.98 -6.98
N LYS A 11 -8.94 0.50 -7.68
CA LYS A 11 -10.14 1.28 -8.02
C LYS A 11 -10.87 1.83 -6.79
N LYS A 12 -11.00 1.05 -5.73
CA LYS A 12 -11.71 1.47 -4.51
C LYS A 12 -11.13 2.75 -3.90
N LEU A 13 -9.80 2.90 -3.86
CA LEU A 13 -9.17 4.14 -3.37
C LEU A 13 -9.43 5.32 -4.31
N ALA A 14 -9.38 5.10 -5.63
CA ALA A 14 -9.71 6.14 -6.60
C ALA A 14 -11.16 6.61 -6.46
N ASP A 15 -12.11 5.69 -6.27
CA ASP A 15 -13.51 6.03 -6.07
C ASP A 15 -13.70 6.90 -4.80
N TYR A 16 -13.03 6.55 -3.69
CA TYR A 16 -13.05 7.37 -2.46
C TYR A 16 -12.42 8.74 -2.66
N ALA A 17 -11.25 8.82 -3.29
CA ALA A 17 -10.57 10.08 -3.56
C ALA A 17 -11.41 11.02 -4.43
N ASN A 18 -12.08 10.49 -5.46
CA ASN A 18 -12.99 11.27 -6.30
C ASN A 18 -14.23 11.75 -5.51
N LEU A 19 -14.77 10.93 -4.59
CA LEU A 19 -15.90 11.31 -3.75
C LEU A 19 -15.53 12.46 -2.80
N ILE A 20 -14.33 12.41 -2.22
CA ILE A 20 -13.81 13.48 -1.36
C ILE A 20 -13.54 14.74 -2.20
N GLY A 21 -12.93 14.59 -3.38
CA GLY A 21 -12.62 15.71 -4.27
C GLY A 21 -13.84 16.53 -4.67
N LYS A 22 -15.00 15.90 -4.85
CA LYS A 22 -16.28 16.60 -5.11
C LYS A 22 -16.72 17.56 -4.00
N LYS A 23 -16.19 17.40 -2.78
CA LYS A 23 -16.53 18.22 -1.61
C LYS A 23 -15.53 19.35 -1.37
N LEU A 24 -14.42 19.38 -2.11
CA LEU A 24 -13.38 20.38 -1.92
C LEU A 24 -13.64 21.59 -2.82
N GLU A 25 -13.60 22.78 -2.22
CA GLU A 25 -13.62 24.02 -2.97
C GLU A 25 -12.21 24.34 -3.49
N ASN A 26 -12.12 24.92 -4.69
CA ASN A 26 -10.87 25.37 -5.32
C ASN A 26 -9.82 24.28 -5.62
N ILE A 27 -10.16 22.99 -5.49
CA ILE A 27 -9.29 21.85 -5.81
C ILE A 27 -10.00 20.93 -6.79
N HIS A 28 -9.35 20.63 -7.91
CA HIS A 28 -9.74 19.60 -8.86
C HIS A 28 -8.87 18.35 -8.65
N ILE A 29 -9.48 17.29 -8.16
CA ILE A 29 -8.83 15.98 -8.01
C ILE A 29 -9.10 15.14 -9.26
N GLN A 30 -8.04 14.56 -9.82
CA GLN A 30 -8.13 13.49 -10.81
C GLN A 30 -7.33 12.28 -10.34
N THR A 31 -7.96 11.12 -10.34
CA THR A 31 -7.34 9.85 -9.93
C THR A 31 -6.85 9.05 -11.13
N PHE A 32 -5.73 8.36 -10.97
CA PHE A 32 -5.18 7.42 -11.94
C PHE A 32 -4.92 6.08 -11.26
N ILE A 33 -5.11 4.97 -11.97
CA ILE A 33 -4.78 3.65 -11.45
C ILE A 33 -3.39 3.27 -11.95
N GLY A 34 -2.47 3.02 -11.03
CA GLY A 34 -1.11 2.60 -11.35
C GLY A 34 -0.17 2.69 -10.15
N TYR A 35 0.86 1.85 -10.15
CA TYR A 35 1.87 1.79 -9.11
C TYR A 35 3.24 1.43 -9.72
N PHE A 36 4.31 1.52 -8.94
CA PHE A 36 5.69 1.30 -9.40
C PHE A 36 6.01 2.11 -10.67
N ASP A 37 6.49 1.47 -11.74
CA ASP A 37 6.96 2.13 -12.96
C ASP A 37 5.82 2.76 -13.79
N GLU A 38 4.63 2.15 -13.78
CA GLU A 38 3.45 2.76 -14.36
C GLU A 38 3.04 4.03 -13.59
N GLY A 39 3.17 4.01 -12.26
CA GLY A 39 3.01 5.21 -11.44
C GLY A 39 3.98 6.35 -11.83
N VAL A 40 5.25 6.03 -12.13
CA VAL A 40 6.23 7.02 -12.60
C VAL A 40 5.83 7.60 -13.95
N LYS A 41 5.36 6.76 -14.88
CA LYS A 41 4.86 7.23 -16.18
C LYS A 41 3.68 8.20 -16.01
N LEU A 42 2.69 7.81 -15.20
CA LEU A 42 1.50 8.62 -14.92
C LEU A 42 1.87 9.94 -14.23
N ALA A 43 2.86 9.94 -13.33
CA ALA A 43 3.36 11.15 -12.68
C ALA A 43 3.97 12.15 -13.67
N LYS A 44 4.82 11.69 -14.59
CA LYS A 44 5.41 12.53 -15.65
C LYS A 44 4.34 13.07 -16.61
N GLU A 45 3.33 12.25 -16.91
CA GLU A 45 2.18 12.72 -17.69
C GLU A 45 1.35 13.77 -16.94
N ALA A 46 1.16 13.63 -15.63
CA ALA A 46 0.47 14.64 -14.82
C ALA A 46 1.26 15.95 -14.79
N GLU A 47 2.58 15.90 -14.57
CA GLU A 47 3.44 17.08 -14.64
C GLU A 47 3.33 17.81 -15.99
N SER A 48 3.47 17.09 -17.11
CA SER A 48 3.33 17.70 -18.45
C SER A 48 1.93 18.24 -18.76
N LYS A 49 0.89 17.75 -18.07
CA LYS A 49 -0.49 18.25 -18.14
C LYS A 49 -0.77 19.40 -17.18
N GLY A 50 0.25 19.98 -16.55
CA GLY A 50 0.16 21.16 -15.69
C GLY A 50 -0.55 20.91 -14.37
N TYR A 51 -0.35 19.73 -13.76
CA TYR A 51 -0.83 19.48 -12.40
C TYR A 51 0.03 20.21 -11.36
N ASP A 52 -0.58 20.67 -10.28
CA ASP A 52 0.10 21.42 -9.21
C ASP A 52 0.77 20.50 -8.18
N ALA A 53 0.25 19.28 -8.00
CA ALA A 53 0.80 18.29 -7.08
C ALA A 53 0.39 16.86 -7.44
N ILE A 54 1.17 15.89 -6.98
CA ILE A 54 0.88 14.45 -7.08
C ILE A 54 0.76 13.87 -5.67
N ILE A 55 -0.24 13.03 -5.43
CA ILE A 55 -0.35 12.19 -4.24
C ILE A 55 -0.10 10.74 -4.66
N ALA A 56 0.85 10.09 -4.01
CA ALA A 56 1.17 8.67 -4.20
C ALA A 56 1.48 8.04 -2.84
N ARG A 57 1.66 6.72 -2.78
CA ARG A 57 1.99 6.02 -1.53
C ARG A 57 3.17 5.07 -1.66
N GLY A 58 3.81 4.78 -0.53
CA GLY A 58 4.76 3.70 -0.37
C GLY A 58 5.90 3.74 -1.40
N ILE A 59 6.22 2.58 -1.98
CA ILE A 59 7.30 2.45 -2.97
C ILE A 59 7.05 3.33 -4.20
N THR A 60 5.80 3.45 -4.65
CA THR A 60 5.44 4.30 -5.80
C THR A 60 5.78 5.77 -5.52
N TYR A 61 5.45 6.28 -4.33
CA TYR A 61 5.87 7.63 -3.90
C TYR A 61 7.39 7.80 -3.96
N ASN A 62 8.14 6.84 -3.41
CA ASN A 62 9.61 6.89 -3.40
C ASN A 62 10.20 6.92 -4.81
N ARG A 63 9.60 6.22 -5.77
CA ARG A 63 10.03 6.23 -7.17
C ARG A 63 9.69 7.53 -7.90
N ILE A 64 8.63 8.23 -7.51
CA ILE A 64 8.17 9.44 -8.20
C ILE A 64 8.87 10.70 -7.72
N LYS A 65 9.12 10.84 -6.42
CA LYS A 65 9.58 12.10 -5.79
C LYS A 65 10.87 12.69 -6.40
N GLU A 66 11.70 11.86 -7.02
CA GLU A 66 12.97 12.24 -7.67
C GLU A 66 12.85 12.33 -9.20
N GLN A 67 11.67 12.10 -9.77
CA GLN A 67 11.42 11.94 -11.21
C GLN A 67 10.55 13.05 -11.82
N VAL A 68 10.03 13.96 -11.00
CA VAL A 68 9.18 15.10 -11.38
C VAL A 68 9.60 16.35 -10.57
N ASN A 69 9.28 17.53 -11.07
CA ASN A 69 9.63 18.81 -10.44
C ASN A 69 8.48 19.42 -9.62
N ILE A 70 7.27 18.86 -9.72
CA ILE A 70 6.12 19.29 -8.92
C ILE A 70 6.07 18.57 -7.56
N PRO A 71 5.46 19.18 -6.53
CA PRO A 71 5.32 18.56 -5.22
C PRO A 71 4.69 17.16 -5.27
N VAL A 72 5.32 16.21 -4.60
CA VAL A 72 4.82 14.85 -4.43
C VAL A 72 4.54 14.61 -2.95
N VAL A 73 3.30 14.30 -2.61
CA VAL A 73 2.84 14.06 -1.24
C VAL A 73 2.69 12.56 -1.01
N ASN A 74 3.27 12.07 0.09
CA ASN A 74 3.13 10.69 0.50
C ASN A 74 1.81 10.48 1.25
N ALA A 75 0.89 9.69 0.68
CA ALA A 75 -0.24 9.11 1.39
C ALA A 75 0.27 7.95 2.26
N GLN A 76 0.86 8.32 3.39
CA GLN A 76 1.54 7.42 4.31
C GLN A 76 0.59 6.39 4.91
N GLU A 77 1.06 5.15 5.02
CA GLU A 77 0.32 4.06 5.68
C GLU A 77 0.33 4.30 7.20
N SER A 78 -0.81 4.09 7.86
CA SER A 78 -0.93 4.30 9.30
C SER A 78 -0.92 2.98 10.09
N VAL A 79 -0.52 3.05 11.37
CA VAL A 79 -0.67 1.92 12.31
C VAL A 79 -2.15 1.56 12.50
N HIS A 80 -3.04 2.55 12.46
CA HIS A 80 -4.48 2.33 12.50
C HIS A 80 -4.97 1.42 11.36
N ASP A 81 -4.45 1.62 10.15
CA ASP A 81 -4.77 0.79 8.99
C ASP A 81 -4.28 -0.65 9.15
N LEU A 82 -3.07 -0.82 9.71
CA LEU A 82 -2.55 -2.15 10.05
C LEU A 82 -3.44 -2.83 11.10
N ILE A 83 -3.80 -2.13 12.17
CA ILE A 83 -4.72 -2.65 13.21
C ILE A 83 -6.03 -3.13 12.59
N ARG A 84 -6.60 -2.37 11.64
CA ARG A 84 -7.82 -2.78 10.93
C ARG A 84 -7.61 -4.04 10.09
N ALA A 85 -6.45 -4.20 9.46
CA ALA A 85 -6.10 -5.43 8.73
C ALA A 85 -5.96 -6.63 9.68
N LEU A 86 -5.26 -6.46 10.80
CA LEU A 86 -5.08 -7.50 11.82
C LEU A 86 -6.41 -7.90 12.47
N TYR A 87 -7.30 -6.94 12.72
CA TYR A 87 -8.63 -7.21 13.23
C TYR A 87 -9.45 -8.15 12.33
N LYS A 88 -9.27 -8.08 11.00
CA LYS A 88 -9.97 -8.95 10.03
C LYS A 88 -9.53 -10.42 10.11
N VAL A 89 -8.36 -10.72 10.68
CA VAL A 89 -7.83 -12.10 10.83
C VAL A 89 -7.85 -12.60 12.27
N ARG A 90 -8.18 -11.73 13.23
CA ARG A 90 -8.30 -12.08 14.64
C ARG A 90 -9.32 -13.20 14.85
N GLY A 91 -8.94 -14.20 15.64
CA GLY A 91 -9.81 -15.34 15.99
C GLY A 91 -10.09 -16.32 14.84
N CYS A 92 -9.49 -16.14 13.66
CA CYS A 92 -9.61 -17.11 12.56
C CYS A 92 -8.74 -18.36 12.74
N GLY A 93 -7.78 -18.34 13.67
CA GLY A 93 -6.79 -19.41 13.83
C GLY A 93 -5.75 -19.48 12.70
N TYR A 94 -5.73 -18.49 11.81
CA TYR A 94 -4.81 -18.43 10.67
C TYR A 94 -3.38 -18.14 11.11
N LYS A 95 -2.44 -18.81 10.45
CA LYS A 95 -1.04 -18.39 10.37
C LYS A 95 -0.90 -17.36 9.26
N VAL A 96 -0.52 -16.13 9.63
CA VAL A 96 -0.57 -14.95 8.78
C VAL A 96 0.84 -14.40 8.54
N ASN A 97 1.18 -14.10 7.28
CA ASN A 97 2.40 -13.38 6.97
C ASN A 97 2.08 -11.93 6.57
N LEU A 98 2.67 -10.98 7.29
CA LEU A 98 2.63 -9.55 6.97
C LEU A 98 3.88 -9.16 6.18
N PHE A 99 3.67 -8.65 4.97
CA PHE A 99 4.74 -8.12 4.14
C PHE A 99 4.94 -6.64 4.41
N LEU A 100 6.16 -6.27 4.79
CA LEU A 100 6.55 -4.89 5.06
C LEU A 100 7.75 -4.47 4.22
N TYR A 101 7.65 -3.28 3.62
CA TYR A 101 8.81 -2.69 2.97
C TYR A 101 9.88 -2.43 4.03
N GLU A 102 11.14 -2.73 3.74
CA GLU A 102 12.24 -2.70 4.72
C GLU A 102 12.41 -1.35 5.46
N ASN A 103 12.02 -0.25 4.82
CA ASN A 103 12.08 1.10 5.39
C ASN A 103 10.76 1.56 6.03
N ASN A 104 9.81 0.65 6.26
CA ASN A 104 8.56 1.00 6.95
C ASN A 104 8.84 1.32 8.42
N LEU A 105 8.31 2.45 8.91
CA LEU A 105 8.54 2.96 10.27
C LEU A 105 8.12 1.98 11.37
N ILE A 106 7.19 1.07 11.08
CA ILE A 106 6.75 0.03 12.01
C ILE A 106 7.90 -0.93 12.37
N LEU A 107 8.87 -1.11 11.47
CA LEU A 107 10.01 -2.02 11.67
C LEU A 107 11.10 -1.47 12.60
N VAL A 108 10.95 -0.23 13.10
CA VAL A 108 11.91 0.38 14.04
C VAL A 108 11.93 -0.37 15.38
N ASP A 109 10.78 -0.87 15.82
CA ASP A 109 10.67 -1.71 17.00
C ASP A 109 10.77 -3.20 16.59
N GLN A 110 11.83 -3.87 17.06
CA GLN A 110 12.07 -5.28 16.75
C GLN A 110 11.06 -6.22 17.44
N ASN A 111 10.43 -5.78 18.52
CA ASN A 111 9.47 -6.56 19.30
C ASN A 111 8.02 -6.29 18.85
N PHE A 112 7.81 -5.44 17.85
CA PHE A 112 6.48 -5.06 17.39
C PHE A 112 5.63 -6.27 16.97
N ASN A 113 6.25 -7.30 16.39
CA ASN A 113 5.54 -8.52 15.98
C ASN A 113 5.01 -9.32 17.16
N GLU A 114 5.82 -9.48 18.22
CA GLU A 114 5.44 -10.19 19.44
C GLU A 114 4.29 -9.44 20.12
N LEU A 115 4.41 -8.11 20.23
CA LEU A 115 3.36 -7.26 20.76
C LEU A 115 2.04 -7.40 19.98
N LEU A 116 2.08 -7.44 18.65
CA LEU A 116 0.89 -7.64 17.84
C LEU A 116 0.28 -9.03 18.00
N ASN A 117 1.10 -10.07 18.10
CA ASN A 117 0.63 -11.43 18.37
C ASN A 117 -0.12 -11.50 19.69
N ASP A 118 0.44 -10.90 20.74
CA ASP A 118 -0.16 -10.89 22.09
C ASP A 118 -1.45 -10.06 22.15
N ILE A 119 -1.46 -8.85 21.57
CA ILE A 119 -2.63 -7.96 21.59
C ILE A 119 -3.80 -8.55 20.79
N PHE A 120 -3.52 -9.10 19.61
CA PHE A 120 -4.56 -9.56 18.70
C PHE A 120 -4.90 -11.04 18.85
N ASP A 121 -4.12 -11.81 19.60
CA ASP A 121 -4.23 -13.27 19.68
C ASP A 121 -4.21 -13.90 18.27
N ILE A 122 -3.12 -13.63 17.55
CA ILE A 122 -2.89 -14.06 16.16
C ILE A 122 -1.53 -14.73 16.02
N ASN A 123 -1.35 -15.51 14.95
CA ASN A 123 -0.06 -16.09 14.56
C ASN A 123 0.52 -15.29 13.39
N LEU A 124 1.13 -14.15 13.68
CA LEU A 124 1.74 -13.23 12.72
C LEU A 124 3.24 -13.48 12.60
N THR A 125 3.70 -13.60 11.35
CA THR A 125 5.11 -13.45 10.98
C THR A 125 5.27 -12.24 10.08
N VAL A 126 6.33 -11.46 10.27
CA VAL A 126 6.66 -10.34 9.37
C VAL A 126 7.78 -10.73 8.43
N THR A 127 7.52 -10.60 7.14
CA THR A 127 8.52 -10.72 6.08
C THR A 127 8.85 -9.34 5.53
N LYS A 128 10.11 -8.94 5.64
CA LYS A 128 10.62 -7.69 5.06
C LYS A 128 10.95 -7.89 3.59
N TYR A 129 10.73 -6.87 2.76
CA TYR A 129 11.11 -6.89 1.35
C TYR A 129 11.70 -5.54 0.90
N GLY A 130 12.64 -5.57 -0.05
CA GLY A 130 13.33 -4.38 -0.56
C GLY A 130 12.87 -3.96 -1.96
N CYS A 131 12.24 -4.86 -2.73
CA CYS A 131 11.71 -4.54 -4.04
C CYS A 131 10.51 -5.42 -4.44
N PRO A 132 9.75 -5.05 -5.49
CA PRO A 132 8.64 -5.87 -5.98
C PRO A 132 9.02 -7.31 -6.34
N LYS A 133 10.22 -7.54 -6.89
CA LYS A 133 10.69 -8.89 -7.25
C LYS A 133 10.83 -9.81 -6.03
N ASP A 134 11.17 -9.25 -4.87
CA ASP A 134 11.23 -10.03 -3.62
C ASP A 134 9.84 -10.56 -3.24
N LEU A 135 8.79 -9.75 -3.44
CA LEU A 135 7.41 -10.17 -3.17
C LEU A 135 6.98 -11.32 -4.08
N GLU A 136 7.32 -11.30 -5.36
CA GLU A 136 7.04 -12.40 -6.28
C GLU A 136 7.65 -13.72 -5.81
N LEU A 137 8.90 -13.67 -5.31
CA LEU A 137 9.60 -14.82 -4.78
C LEU A 137 9.01 -15.29 -3.44
N TYR A 138 8.83 -14.37 -2.50
CA TYR A 138 8.41 -14.68 -1.13
C TYR A 138 6.98 -15.18 -1.07
N THR A 139 6.04 -14.56 -1.80
CA THR A 139 4.64 -15.01 -1.83
C THR A 139 4.52 -16.45 -2.33
N LYS A 140 5.24 -16.84 -3.39
CA LYS A 140 5.28 -18.22 -3.90
C LYS A 140 5.91 -19.21 -2.93
N LYS A 141 6.98 -18.81 -2.24
CA LYS A 141 7.68 -19.67 -1.27
C LYS A 141 6.83 -19.89 -0.02
N LEU A 142 6.24 -18.82 0.51
CA LEU A 142 5.56 -18.82 1.80
C LEU A 142 4.10 -19.29 1.72
N SER A 143 3.50 -19.38 0.53
CA SER A 143 2.08 -19.78 0.40
C SER A 143 1.75 -21.18 0.89
N LYS A 144 2.77 -22.03 1.10
CA LYS A 144 2.62 -23.37 1.67
C LYS A 144 2.60 -23.37 3.20
N ASP A 145 3.13 -22.32 3.83
CA ASP A 145 3.39 -22.25 5.26
C ASP A 145 2.41 -21.32 6.00
N PHE A 146 1.57 -20.61 5.26
CA PHE A 146 0.67 -19.56 5.77
C PHE A 146 -0.71 -19.68 5.14
N ASP A 147 -1.73 -19.32 5.91
CA ASP A 147 -3.14 -19.36 5.48
C ASP A 147 -3.59 -18.05 4.83
N ALA A 148 -2.96 -16.93 5.22
CA ALA A 148 -3.29 -15.61 4.71
C ALA A 148 -2.09 -14.66 4.68
N PHE A 149 -2.14 -13.71 3.75
CA PHE A 149 -1.16 -12.64 3.62
C PHE A 149 -1.77 -11.27 3.91
N ILE A 150 -1.01 -10.41 4.58
CA ILE A 150 -1.31 -8.99 4.76
C ILE A 150 -0.28 -8.17 4.00
N GLY A 151 -0.73 -7.17 3.24
CA GLY A 151 0.17 -6.25 2.55
C GLY A 151 -0.57 -5.22 1.70
N GLY A 152 0.19 -4.44 0.93
CA GLY A 152 -0.36 -3.49 -0.03
C GLY A 152 -0.97 -4.17 -1.27
N ALA A 153 -1.43 -3.35 -2.22
CA ALA A 153 -2.13 -3.81 -3.41
C ALA A 153 -1.39 -4.88 -4.23
N TYR A 154 -0.07 -4.77 -4.34
CA TYR A 154 0.71 -5.74 -5.10
C TYR A 154 0.78 -7.11 -4.42
N VAL A 155 0.79 -7.15 -3.08
CA VAL A 155 0.69 -8.41 -2.33
C VAL A 155 -0.68 -9.04 -2.55
N GLU A 156 -1.74 -8.23 -2.57
CA GLU A 156 -3.11 -8.71 -2.85
C GLU A 156 -3.22 -9.30 -4.27
N GLU A 157 -2.62 -8.64 -5.26
CA GLU A 157 -2.55 -9.12 -6.64
C GLU A 157 -1.83 -10.48 -6.74
N LEU A 158 -0.62 -10.57 -6.20
CA LEU A 158 0.16 -11.82 -6.17
C LEU A 158 -0.57 -12.93 -5.40
N SER A 159 -1.25 -12.59 -4.31
CA SER A 159 -2.02 -13.55 -3.51
C SER A 159 -3.18 -14.15 -4.30
N LYS A 160 -3.84 -13.33 -5.12
CA LYS A 160 -4.94 -13.78 -5.99
C LYS A 160 -4.44 -14.74 -7.06
N GLU A 161 -3.27 -14.49 -7.65
CA GLU A 161 -2.67 -15.38 -8.65
C GLU A 161 -2.34 -16.77 -8.11
N ILE A 162 -1.88 -16.84 -6.84
CA ILE A 162 -1.49 -18.10 -6.20
C ILE A 162 -2.63 -18.74 -5.38
N GLY A 163 -3.80 -18.10 -5.29
CA GLY A 163 -4.98 -18.64 -4.62
C GLY A 163 -4.94 -18.61 -3.09
N ILE A 164 -4.12 -17.75 -2.49
CA ILE A 164 -4.08 -17.56 -1.02
C ILE A 164 -4.96 -16.39 -0.59
N LYS A 165 -5.54 -16.48 0.60
CA LYS A 165 -6.33 -15.39 1.18
C LYS A 165 -5.44 -14.16 1.41
N SER A 166 -5.90 -13.00 0.98
CA SER A 166 -5.21 -11.73 1.21
C SER A 166 -6.09 -10.76 2.00
N ILE A 167 -5.43 -9.95 2.82
CA ILE A 167 -6.02 -8.82 3.52
C ILE A 167 -5.25 -7.59 3.11
N LEU A 168 -5.92 -6.71 2.39
CA LEU A 168 -5.37 -5.44 1.96
C LEU A 168 -5.16 -4.51 3.17
N TRP A 169 -3.95 -3.99 3.27
CA TRP A 169 -3.63 -2.83 4.10
C TRP A 169 -4.12 -1.56 3.39
N GLU A 170 -5.36 -1.20 3.69
CA GLU A 170 -6.07 -0.06 3.11
C GLU A 170 -5.65 1.25 3.81
N THR A 171 -5.45 2.34 3.06
CA THR A 171 -5.26 3.71 3.59
C THR A 171 -6.32 4.62 3.02
#